data_AF-A0A9W9YMB1-F1
#
_entry.id   AF-A0A9W9YMB1-F1
#
_cell.length_a   1.000
_cell.length_b   1.000
_cell.length_c   1.000
_cell.angle_alpha   90.00
_cell.angle_beta   90.00
_cell.angle_gamma   90.00
#
_symmetry.space_group_name_H-M   'P 1'
#
loop_
_entity.id
_entity.type
_entity.pdbx_description
1 polymer ?
#
loop_
_entity_poly.entity_id
_entity_poly.type
_entity_poly.pdbx_seq_one_letter_code
_entity_poly.pdbx_strand_id
1 'polypeptide(L)'
;MTKSKSLVTTQPQGPSAPVPRSSRPPTSCTPQPRPQKLRANPIRPTELLKNLRKYHREKVRLPASDTQWAKQLVYSQTQKLLEFCKRETGVVRNMEYAGPMYERLETRKNNEFEVMVVLKTGLEDVTVEEVVPKLYSKLKLVTSEADTKLVRFTDAHDHLHPDKMQNWLDRLAQAWTESAKRFSDGARVRTHKNGQRLR
;
A
#
# COMPACT_ATOMS: atom_id res chain seq x y z
N MET A 1 8.80 22.65 -59.56
CA MET A 1 7.99 23.27 -60.62
C MET A 1 7.11 24.30 -59.95
N THR A 2 6.97 25.58 -60.31
CA THR A 2 7.61 26.49 -61.27
C THR A 2 7.09 27.87 -60.86
N LYS A 3 7.91 28.93 -61.00
CA LYS A 3 7.52 30.33 -60.82
C LYS A 3 6.44 30.77 -61.82
N SER A 4 5.63 31.76 -61.43
CA SER A 4 5.06 32.87 -62.24
C SER A 4 4.36 33.81 -61.22
N LYS A 5 4.69 35.08 -60.96
CA LYS A 5 4.96 36.32 -61.71
C LYS A 5 3.79 36.86 -62.55
N SER A 6 3.60 38.18 -62.44
CA SER A 6 2.77 39.15 -63.19
C SER A 6 1.43 39.52 -62.52
N LEU A 7 0.92 40.76 -62.51
CA LEU A 7 1.33 42.04 -63.09
C LEU A 7 0.49 43.19 -62.44
N VAL A 8 1.12 44.36 -62.20
CA VAL A 8 0.69 45.76 -62.45
C VAL A 8 -0.73 46.26 -62.10
N THR A 9 -0.82 47.42 -61.42
CA THR A 9 -1.49 48.67 -61.91
C THR A 9 -1.32 49.87 -60.94
N THR A 10 -0.56 50.85 -61.41
CA THR A 10 -0.64 52.34 -61.41
C THR A 10 -1.26 53.16 -60.24
N GLN A 11 -0.52 54.24 -59.87
CA GLN A 11 -0.86 55.36 -58.96
C GLN A 11 -1.95 56.32 -59.50
N PRO A 12 -2.42 57.33 -58.72
CA PRO A 12 -1.79 58.67 -58.77
C PRO A 12 -1.68 59.42 -57.42
N GLN A 13 -1.03 60.59 -57.49
CA GLN A 13 -0.43 61.44 -56.46
C GLN A 13 -1.37 62.42 -55.71
N GLY A 14 -0.98 62.73 -54.47
CA GLY A 14 -1.06 64.06 -53.80
C GLY A 14 -2.27 64.34 -52.87
N PRO A 15 -2.20 65.31 -51.91
CA PRO A 15 -1.11 66.20 -51.50
C PRO A 15 -0.84 66.22 -49.97
N SER A 16 0.05 67.15 -49.59
CA SER A 16 0.81 67.36 -48.35
C SER A 16 0.06 67.81 -47.08
N ALA A 17 0.54 67.30 -45.92
CA ALA A 17 0.59 67.88 -44.56
C ALA A 17 -0.75 68.17 -43.81
N PRO A 18 -0.81 68.20 -42.44
CA PRO A 18 0.29 68.41 -41.48
C PRO A 18 0.35 67.44 -40.27
N VAL A 19 1.48 67.55 -39.57
CA VAL A 19 1.87 66.91 -38.30
C VAL A 19 0.91 67.26 -37.16
N PRO A 20 0.71 66.35 -36.18
CA PRO A 20 0.84 66.77 -34.80
C PRO A 20 1.83 65.91 -34.00
N ARG A 21 2.69 66.63 -33.27
CA ARG A 21 3.55 66.12 -32.20
C ARG A 21 2.69 65.38 -31.19
N SER A 22 3.11 64.17 -30.82
CA SER A 22 2.89 63.68 -29.46
C SER A 22 4.13 62.95 -28.98
N SER A 23 4.80 63.63 -28.05
CA SER A 23 5.94 63.25 -27.25
C SER A 23 5.76 61.91 -26.53
N ARG A 24 6.74 61.00 -26.66
CA ARG A 24 7.14 60.04 -25.61
C ARG A 24 8.55 59.51 -25.91
N PRO A 25 9.58 59.86 -25.13
CA PRO A 25 10.77 59.03 -25.03
C PRO A 25 10.48 57.86 -24.06
N PRO A 26 10.87 56.61 -24.37
CA PRO A 26 10.79 55.53 -23.41
C PRO A 26 11.96 55.62 -22.42
N THR A 27 11.76 56.31 -21.30
CA THR A 27 12.59 56.14 -20.11
C THR A 27 12.03 55.00 -19.26
N SER A 28 12.73 53.87 -19.26
CA SER A 28 13.18 53.12 -18.07
C SER A 28 13.32 51.64 -18.42
N CYS A 29 14.58 51.20 -18.55
CA CYS A 29 14.91 49.78 -18.47
C CYS A 29 14.51 49.27 -17.08
N THR A 30 13.44 48.48 -17.01
CA THR A 30 13.11 47.73 -15.80
C THR A 30 14.15 46.62 -15.63
N PRO A 31 14.84 46.49 -14.48
CA PRO A 31 15.76 45.37 -14.27
C PRO A 31 14.94 44.09 -14.19
N GLN A 32 15.21 43.15 -15.10
CA GLN A 32 14.72 41.77 -15.01
C GLN A 32 15.10 41.19 -13.63
N PRO A 33 14.18 40.52 -12.92
CA PRO A 33 14.52 39.87 -11.67
C PRO A 33 15.53 38.76 -11.94
N ARG A 34 16.73 38.90 -11.37
CA ARG A 34 17.78 37.86 -11.40
C ARG A 34 17.17 36.53 -10.93
N PRO A 35 17.51 35.39 -11.57
CA PRO A 35 17.11 34.09 -11.05
C PRO A 35 17.61 34.00 -9.61
N GLN A 36 16.69 33.86 -8.67
CA GLN A 36 17.01 33.69 -7.27
C GLN A 36 17.82 32.40 -7.18
N LYS A 37 19.15 32.52 -7.08
CA LYS A 37 20.00 31.42 -6.60
C LYS A 37 19.37 30.99 -5.28
N LEU A 38 18.77 29.80 -5.26
CA LEU A 38 18.35 29.13 -4.03
C LEU A 38 19.58 29.14 -3.13
N ARG A 39 19.61 30.06 -2.17
CA ARG A 39 20.66 30.09 -1.16
C ARG A 39 20.44 28.82 -0.36
N ALA A 40 21.22 27.80 -0.68
CA ALA A 40 21.37 26.62 0.16
C ALA A 40 22.08 27.07 1.43
N ASN A 41 21.32 27.71 2.33
CA ASN A 41 21.80 27.90 3.69
C ASN A 41 21.91 26.49 4.27
N PRO A 42 23.09 26.06 4.75
CA PRO A 42 23.22 24.78 5.41
C PRO A 42 22.26 24.80 6.60
N ILE A 43 21.24 23.95 6.54
CA ILE A 43 20.25 23.84 7.60
C ILE A 43 21.02 23.51 8.87
N ARG A 44 20.89 24.35 9.90
CA ARG A 44 21.56 24.08 11.17
C ARG A 44 21.05 22.73 11.70
N PRO A 45 21.91 21.86 12.26
CA PRO A 45 21.50 20.52 12.68
C PRO A 45 20.25 20.48 13.57
N THR A 46 20.06 21.48 14.42
CA THR A 46 18.88 21.65 15.28
C THR A 46 17.59 21.95 14.51
N GLU A 47 17.69 22.70 13.42
CA GLU A 47 16.56 23.07 12.55
C GLU A 47 16.18 21.89 11.64
N LEU A 48 17.16 21.14 11.16
CA LEU A 48 16.93 19.88 10.44
C LEU A 48 16.18 18.88 11.33
N LEU A 49 16.65 18.69 12.56
CA LEU A 49 16.00 17.77 13.51
C LEU A 49 14.55 18.19 13.82
N LYS A 50 14.30 19.50 13.96
CA LYS A 50 12.95 20.05 14.15
C LYS A 50 12.05 19.78 12.93
N ASN A 51 12.57 20.00 11.73
CA ASN A 51 11.85 19.75 10.48
C ASN A 51 11.57 18.26 10.27
N LEU A 52 12.51 17.37 10.58
CA LEU A 52 12.32 15.92 10.53
C LEU A 52 11.26 15.45 11.54
N ARG A 53 11.27 15.96 12.77
CA ARG A 53 10.23 15.65 13.77
C ARG A 53 8.85 16.12 13.34
N LYS A 54 8.77 17.32 12.73
CA LYS A 54 7.52 17.86 12.19
C LYS A 54 7.02 17.01 11.03
N TYR A 55 7.88 16.72 10.06
CA TYR A 55 7.57 15.86 8.92
C TYR A 55 7.12 14.47 9.37
N HIS A 56 7.82 13.88 10.33
CA HIS A 56 7.46 12.60 10.92
C HIS A 56 6.02 12.62 11.48
N ARG A 57 5.71 13.61 12.33
CA ARG A 57 4.37 13.74 12.94
C ARG A 57 3.25 14.01 11.93
N GLU A 58 3.53 14.81 10.90
CA GLU A 58 2.50 15.29 9.96
C GLU A 58 2.29 14.38 8.74
N LYS A 59 3.32 13.62 8.34
CA LYS A 59 3.34 12.89 7.07
C LYS A 59 3.58 11.39 7.19
N VAL A 60 4.25 10.95 8.26
CA VAL A 60 4.64 9.54 8.43
C VAL A 60 3.79 8.86 9.50
N ARG A 61 3.57 9.54 10.64
CA ARG A 61 2.82 8.99 11.77
C ARG A 61 1.35 8.84 11.40
N LEU A 62 0.86 7.60 11.48
CA LEU A 62 -0.55 7.30 11.32
C LEU A 62 -1.36 7.85 12.51
N PRO A 63 -2.57 8.40 12.27
CA PRO A 63 -3.48 8.76 13.35
C PRO A 63 -3.83 7.54 14.22
N ALA A 64 -3.80 7.71 15.55
CA ALA A 64 -4.11 6.62 16.47
C ALA A 64 -5.53 6.06 16.27
N SER A 65 -6.48 6.92 15.91
CA SER A 65 -7.85 6.54 15.55
C SER A 65 -7.91 5.55 14.40
N ASP A 66 -7.10 5.79 13.37
CA ASP A 66 -7.13 5.03 12.12
C ASP A 66 -6.47 3.67 12.34
N THR A 67 -5.35 3.66 13.07
CA THR A 67 -4.67 2.43 13.49
C THR A 67 -5.58 1.58 14.38
N GLN A 68 -6.28 2.17 15.35
CA GLN A 68 -7.19 1.44 16.23
C GLN A 68 -8.40 0.89 15.45
N TRP A 69 -8.98 1.67 14.55
CA TRP A 69 -10.07 1.22 13.69
C TRP A 69 -9.64 0.07 12.79
N ALA A 70 -8.47 0.17 12.15
CA ALA A 70 -7.93 -0.90 11.31
C ALA A 70 -7.71 -2.20 12.11
N LYS A 71 -7.15 -2.11 13.31
CA LYS A 71 -6.99 -3.26 14.22
C LYS A 71 -8.32 -3.93 14.54
N GLN A 72 -9.34 -3.14 14.88
CA GLN A 72 -10.68 -3.66 15.19
C GLN A 72 -11.33 -4.32 13.96
N LEU A 73 -11.16 -3.72 12.78
CA LEU A 73 -11.65 -4.30 11.54
C LEU A 73 -10.98 -5.65 11.26
N VAL A 74 -9.65 -5.72 11.31
CA VAL A 74 -8.88 -6.95 11.11
C VAL A 74 -9.32 -8.01 12.10
N TYR A 75 -9.36 -7.69 13.40
CA TYR A 75 -9.83 -8.61 14.44
C TYR A 75 -11.23 -9.17 14.12
N SER A 76 -12.18 -8.30 13.77
CA SER A 76 -13.55 -8.71 13.43
C SER A 76 -13.62 -9.64 12.22
N GLN A 77 -12.79 -9.41 11.19
CA GLN A 77 -12.76 -10.24 10.00
C GLN A 77 -12.05 -11.57 10.26
N THR A 78 -10.97 -11.57 11.05
CA THR A 78 -10.28 -12.79 11.48
C THR A 78 -11.20 -13.69 12.30
N GLN A 79 -12.04 -13.14 13.18
CA GLN A 79 -13.00 -13.94 13.93
C GLN A 79 -14.04 -14.60 13.01
N LYS A 80 -14.61 -13.86 12.05
CA LYS A 80 -15.55 -14.43 11.07
C LYS A 80 -14.90 -15.50 10.20
N LEU A 81 -13.65 -15.26 9.78
CA LEU A 81 -12.86 -16.24 9.03
C LEU A 81 -12.60 -17.49 9.88
N LEU A 82 -12.26 -17.34 11.16
CA LEU A 82 -12.06 -18.45 12.09
C LEU A 82 -13.33 -19.30 12.24
N GLU A 83 -14.49 -18.67 12.44
CA GLU A 83 -15.78 -19.37 12.50
C GLU A 83 -16.11 -20.13 11.21
N PHE A 84 -15.87 -19.49 10.06
CA PHE A 84 -15.99 -20.14 8.76
C PHE A 84 -15.08 -21.36 8.67
N CYS A 85 -13.81 -21.22 9.00
CA CYS A 85 -12.84 -22.32 8.92
C CYS A 85 -13.18 -23.48 9.87
N LYS A 86 -13.66 -23.17 11.08
CA LYS A 86 -14.13 -24.19 12.04
C LYS A 86 -15.30 -24.98 11.48
N ARG A 87 -16.27 -24.32 10.84
CA ARG A 87 -17.45 -24.96 10.24
C ARG A 87 -17.08 -25.82 9.02
N GLU A 88 -16.27 -25.28 8.10
CA GLU A 88 -16.00 -25.96 6.83
C GLU A 88 -14.97 -27.09 6.94
N THR A 89 -13.98 -26.94 7.83
CA THR A 89 -12.82 -27.85 7.87
C THR A 89 -12.81 -28.72 9.12
N GLY A 90 -13.15 -28.14 10.27
CA GLY A 90 -12.96 -28.75 11.59
C GLY A 90 -11.50 -29.08 11.94
N VAL A 91 -10.52 -28.58 11.17
CA VAL A 91 -9.07 -28.78 11.41
C VAL A 91 -8.44 -27.55 12.06
N VAL A 92 -8.99 -26.36 11.80
CA VAL A 92 -8.51 -25.11 12.38
C VAL A 92 -8.93 -25.02 13.86
N ARG A 93 -7.95 -24.92 14.75
CA ARG A 93 -8.16 -24.69 16.20
C ARG A 93 -8.41 -23.21 16.47
N ASN A 94 -7.49 -22.37 16.00
CA ASN A 94 -7.52 -20.93 16.24
C ASN A 94 -6.84 -20.15 15.10
N MET A 95 -6.99 -18.84 15.11
CA MET A 95 -6.20 -17.92 14.28
C MET A 95 -5.56 -16.89 15.20
N GLU A 96 -4.24 -16.78 15.11
CA GLU A 96 -3.44 -15.90 15.94
C GLU A 96 -2.91 -14.76 15.07
N TYR A 97 -3.00 -13.54 15.59
CA TYR A 97 -2.36 -12.42 14.92
C TYR A 97 -0.85 -12.56 15.06
N ALA A 98 -0.16 -12.80 13.95
CA ALA A 98 1.27 -13.13 13.92
C ALA A 98 2.12 -12.06 13.21
N GLY A 99 1.45 -11.14 12.52
CA GLY A 99 2.10 -10.03 11.87
C GLY A 99 2.79 -9.17 12.89
N PRO A 100 3.91 -8.56 12.50
CA PRO A 100 4.74 -7.88 13.45
C PRO A 100 3.90 -6.81 14.12
N MET A 101 3.87 -6.88 15.45
CA MET A 101 4.01 -5.84 16.46
C MET A 101 4.32 -4.40 15.98
N TYR A 102 3.71 -3.91 14.89
CA TYR A 102 3.86 -2.57 14.34
C TYR A 102 2.90 -1.63 15.06
N GLU A 103 3.00 -1.61 16.38
CA GLU A 103 2.66 -0.38 17.10
C GLU A 103 3.76 0.68 16.89
N ARG A 104 4.94 0.33 16.33
CA ARG A 104 6.11 1.23 16.33
C ARG A 104 7.06 1.20 15.12
N LEU A 105 6.89 0.32 14.13
CA LEU A 105 7.75 0.36 12.94
C LEU A 105 7.10 1.23 11.85
N GLU A 106 7.57 2.46 11.79
CA GLU A 106 7.17 3.51 10.85
C GLU A 106 7.77 3.24 9.45
N THR A 107 7.35 2.17 8.78
CA THR A 107 7.84 1.87 7.42
C THR A 107 6.72 1.69 6.40
N ARG A 108 7.06 1.96 5.14
CA ARG A 108 6.18 2.14 3.97
C ARG A 108 5.32 0.91 3.56
N LYS A 109 5.42 -0.23 4.25
CA LYS A 109 4.54 -1.40 4.09
C LYS A 109 3.55 -1.52 5.27
N ASN A 110 2.99 -0.40 5.69
CA ASN A 110 2.05 -0.29 6.81
C ASN A 110 0.61 -0.75 6.50
N ASN A 111 0.40 -1.46 5.40
CA ASN A 111 -0.92 -1.91 4.93
C ASN A 111 -1.07 -3.45 5.00
N GLU A 112 -0.08 -4.15 5.54
CA GLU A 112 -0.06 -5.61 5.61
C GLU A 112 -0.35 -6.07 7.04
N PHE A 113 -1.19 -7.09 7.17
CA PHE A 113 -1.49 -7.76 8.43
C PHE A 113 -1.23 -9.26 8.20
N GLU A 114 -0.49 -9.89 9.10
CA GLU A 114 -0.26 -11.34 9.03
C GLU A 114 -1.03 -12.04 10.15
N VAL A 115 -1.69 -13.15 9.79
CA VAL A 115 -2.46 -13.98 10.71
C VAL A 115 -1.96 -15.40 10.55
N MET A 116 -1.49 -15.99 11.63
CA MET A 116 -1.16 -17.41 11.70
C MET A 116 -2.42 -18.23 11.91
N VAL A 117 -2.56 -19.29 11.12
CA VAL A 117 -3.62 -20.29 11.29
C VAL A 117 -3.05 -21.42 12.15
N VAL A 118 -3.69 -21.67 13.29
CA VAL A 118 -3.29 -22.72 14.23
C VAL A 118 -4.18 -23.94 13.99
N LEU A 119 -3.56 -25.06 13.61
CA LEU A 119 -4.26 -26.31 13.42
C LEU A 119 -4.45 -27.05 14.74
N LYS A 120 -5.48 -27.90 14.80
CA LYS A 120 -5.76 -28.75 15.95
C LYS A 120 -4.88 -29.99 15.85
N THR A 121 -3.92 -30.11 16.76
CA THR A 121 -3.10 -31.31 16.95
C THR A 121 -3.10 -31.68 18.44
N GLY A 122 -3.09 -32.98 18.74
CA GLY A 122 -2.72 -33.51 20.05
C GLY A 122 -1.21 -33.38 20.32
N LEU A 123 -0.80 -33.70 21.55
CA LEU A 123 0.59 -33.65 22.00
C LEU A 123 1.45 -34.74 21.34
N GLU A 124 0.87 -35.90 21.05
CA GLU A 124 1.57 -37.07 20.51
C GLU A 124 1.36 -37.21 18.99
N ASP A 125 0.43 -36.44 18.40
CA ASP A 125 0.11 -36.47 16.97
C ASP A 125 1.28 -36.11 16.06
N VAL A 126 2.25 -35.31 16.52
CA VAL A 126 3.33 -34.77 15.68
C VAL A 126 4.70 -34.94 16.32
N THR A 127 5.60 -35.57 15.59
CA THR A 127 7.02 -35.67 15.93
C THR A 127 7.85 -34.71 15.07
N VAL A 128 8.93 -34.20 15.64
CA VAL A 128 9.80 -33.22 14.99
C VAL A 128 11.14 -33.89 14.67
N GLU A 129 11.47 -33.93 13.38
CA GLU A 129 12.76 -34.40 12.88
C GLU A 129 13.58 -33.19 12.44
N GLU A 130 14.69 -32.90 13.13
CA GLU A 130 15.57 -31.79 12.75
C GLU A 130 16.38 -32.17 11.50
N VAL A 131 16.32 -31.36 10.45
CA VAL A 131 17.05 -31.59 9.19
C VAL A 131 18.29 -30.72 9.13
N VAL A 132 18.12 -29.44 9.46
CA VAL A 132 19.21 -28.48 9.54
C VAL A 132 19.19 -27.88 10.95
N PRO A 133 20.24 -28.09 11.75
CA PRO A 133 20.30 -27.61 13.11
C PRO A 133 19.86 -26.15 13.22
N LYS A 134 18.82 -25.88 14.02
CA LYS A 134 18.25 -24.56 14.35
C LYS A 134 17.60 -23.77 13.20
N LEU A 135 17.43 -24.35 12.01
CA LEU A 135 16.88 -23.63 10.86
C LEU A 135 15.65 -24.30 10.26
N TYR A 136 15.67 -25.62 10.10
CA TYR A 136 14.59 -26.35 9.44
C TYR A 136 14.34 -27.69 10.11
N SER A 137 13.06 -27.99 10.27
CA SER A 137 12.58 -29.27 10.78
C SER A 137 11.56 -29.86 9.82
N LYS A 138 11.56 -31.18 9.70
CA LYS A 138 10.47 -31.96 9.15
C LYS A 138 9.53 -32.31 10.29
N LEU A 139 8.23 -32.30 9.98
CA LEU A 139 7.20 -32.71 10.90
C LEU A 139 6.63 -34.03 10.39
N LYS A 140 6.58 -35.03 11.25
CA LYS A 140 6.01 -36.34 10.94
C LYS A 140 4.79 -36.57 11.80
N LEU A 141 3.69 -36.89 11.14
CA LEU A 141 2.41 -37.15 11.78
C LEU A 141 2.42 -38.61 12.29
N VAL A 142 2.02 -38.82 13.54
CA VAL A 142 1.80 -40.16 14.08
C VAL A 142 0.38 -40.58 13.69
N THR A 143 0.25 -41.25 12.56
CA THR A 143 -1.05 -41.53 11.92
C THR A 143 -1.99 -42.42 12.75
N SER A 144 -1.47 -43.20 13.70
CA SER A 144 -2.27 -43.99 14.64
C SER A 144 -3.02 -43.14 15.68
N GLU A 145 -2.53 -41.94 15.96
CA GLU A 145 -3.02 -41.08 17.05
C GLU A 145 -3.63 -39.77 16.52
N ALA A 146 -3.20 -39.33 15.34
CA ALA A 146 -3.62 -38.08 14.74
C ALA A 146 -5.03 -38.10 14.14
N ASP A 147 -5.65 -36.92 14.10
CA ASP A 147 -6.91 -36.71 13.38
C ASP A 147 -6.74 -37.08 11.89
N THR A 148 -7.59 -37.99 11.39
CA THR A 148 -7.65 -38.41 9.98
C THR A 148 -7.68 -37.24 8.99
N LYS A 149 -8.20 -36.07 9.41
CA LYS A 149 -8.23 -34.88 8.57
C LYS A 149 -6.83 -34.30 8.32
N LEU A 150 -5.84 -34.51 9.19
CA LEU A 150 -4.46 -34.05 9.01
C LEU A 150 -3.65 -34.95 8.07
N VAL A 151 -4.02 -36.23 7.96
CA VAL A 151 -3.36 -37.22 7.07
C VAL A 151 -3.37 -36.77 5.61
N ARG A 152 -4.35 -35.95 5.19
CA ARG A 152 -4.38 -35.40 3.83
C ARG A 152 -3.14 -34.53 3.49
N PHE A 153 -2.46 -34.02 4.51
CA PHE A 153 -1.28 -33.17 4.36
C PHE A 153 0.03 -33.95 4.37
N THR A 154 0.01 -35.27 4.60
CA THR A 154 1.23 -36.07 4.70
C THR A 154 1.66 -36.69 3.37
N ASP A 155 2.92 -37.11 3.26
CA ASP A 155 3.42 -37.98 2.18
C ASP A 155 3.26 -39.48 2.54
N ALA A 156 3.84 -40.35 1.71
CA ALA A 156 3.84 -41.80 1.92
C ALA A 156 4.66 -42.25 3.16
N HIS A 157 5.43 -41.35 3.77
CA HIS A 157 6.24 -41.60 4.96
C HIS A 157 5.73 -40.82 6.18
N ASP A 158 4.48 -40.34 6.11
CA ASP A 158 3.78 -39.56 7.13
C ASP A 158 4.34 -38.16 7.42
N HIS A 159 5.19 -37.60 6.55
CA HIS A 159 5.69 -36.24 6.72
C HIS A 159 4.70 -35.20 6.23
N LEU A 160 4.42 -34.19 7.05
CA LEU A 160 3.63 -33.03 6.65
C LEU A 160 4.33 -32.26 5.54
N HIS A 161 3.62 -32.08 4.42
CA HIS A 161 4.09 -31.30 3.28
C HIS A 161 3.57 -29.86 3.34
N PRO A 162 4.45 -28.86 3.45
CA PRO A 162 4.07 -27.45 3.43
C PRO A 162 3.25 -27.08 2.18
N ASP A 163 3.62 -27.60 1.01
CA ASP A 163 2.91 -27.30 -0.24
C ASP A 163 1.45 -27.77 -0.23
N LYS A 164 1.17 -28.94 0.39
CA LYS A 164 -0.20 -29.43 0.52
C LYS A 164 -1.02 -28.56 1.46
N MET A 165 -0.40 -28.09 2.55
CA MET A 165 -1.02 -27.19 3.51
C MET A 165 -1.29 -25.81 2.89
N GLN A 166 -0.33 -25.27 2.14
CA GLN A 166 -0.46 -24.00 1.44
C GLN A 166 -1.57 -24.05 0.40
N ASN A 167 -1.58 -25.07 -0.47
CA ASN A 167 -2.65 -25.25 -1.47
C ASN A 167 -4.03 -25.37 -0.82
N TRP A 168 -4.13 -26.00 0.35
CA TRP A 168 -5.37 -26.09 1.10
C TRP A 168 -5.79 -24.73 1.68
N LEU A 169 -4.87 -23.97 2.26
CA LEU A 169 -5.13 -22.61 2.74
C LEU A 169 -5.58 -21.68 1.60
N ASP A 170 -4.95 -21.78 0.43
CA ASP A 170 -5.32 -20.98 -0.74
C ASP A 170 -6.76 -21.26 -1.20
N ARG A 171 -7.15 -22.54 -1.26
CA ARG A 171 -8.54 -22.94 -1.56
C ARG A 171 -9.52 -22.45 -0.50
N LEU A 172 -9.13 -22.50 0.77
CA LEU A 172 -9.95 -22.02 1.87
C LEU A 172 -10.16 -20.49 1.79
N ALA A 173 -9.11 -19.75 1.44
CA ALA A 173 -9.17 -18.31 1.23
C ALA A 173 -10.05 -17.94 0.02
N GLN A 174 -9.98 -18.71 -1.07
CA GLN A 174 -10.87 -18.54 -2.23
C GLN A 174 -12.34 -18.78 -1.83
N ALA A 175 -12.62 -19.89 -1.15
CA ALA A 175 -13.98 -20.21 -0.68
C ALA A 175 -14.53 -19.14 0.29
N TRP A 176 -13.68 -18.66 1.21
CA TRP A 176 -14.03 -17.53 2.07
C TRP A 176 -14.40 -16.31 1.25
N THR A 177 -13.58 -15.93 0.26
CA THR A 177 -13.81 -14.75 -0.58
C THR A 177 -15.12 -14.83 -1.36
N GLU A 178 -15.45 -16.01 -1.89
CA GLU A 178 -16.72 -16.26 -2.58
C GLU A 178 -17.92 -16.16 -1.62
N SER A 179 -17.79 -16.70 -0.40
CA SER A 179 -18.80 -16.56 0.64
C SER A 179 -18.93 -15.09 1.11
N ALA A 180 -17.81 -14.38 1.22
CA ALA A 180 -17.68 -13.00 1.69
C ALA A 180 -18.28 -11.98 0.72
N LYS A 181 -18.26 -12.25 -0.60
CA LYS A 181 -18.96 -11.42 -1.59
C LYS A 181 -20.46 -11.30 -1.29
N ARG A 182 -21.07 -12.32 -0.68
CA ARG A 182 -22.46 -12.27 -0.19
C ARG A 182 -22.66 -11.33 0.99
N PHE A 183 -21.59 -10.96 1.71
CA PHE A 183 -21.59 -10.06 2.85
C PHE A 183 -21.06 -8.64 2.55
N SER A 184 -20.69 -8.35 1.29
CA SER A 184 -19.98 -7.13 0.89
C SER A 184 -20.80 -5.83 0.91
N ASP A 185 -22.13 -5.90 1.11
CA ASP A 185 -22.98 -4.71 1.20
C ASP A 185 -22.71 -3.82 2.44
N GLY A 186 -21.96 -4.30 3.43
CA GLY A 186 -21.79 -3.60 4.71
C GLY A 186 -20.46 -2.86 4.95
N ALA A 187 -19.38 -3.18 4.24
CA ALA A 187 -18.05 -2.68 4.56
C ALA A 187 -17.73 -1.37 3.82
N ARG A 188 -18.38 -0.26 4.23
CA ARG A 188 -17.98 1.08 3.77
C ARG A 188 -16.59 1.40 4.31
N VAL A 189 -15.58 1.23 3.46
CA VAL A 189 -14.23 1.75 3.68
C VAL A 189 -14.36 3.27 3.80
N ARG A 190 -13.98 3.83 4.95
CA ARG A 190 -13.94 5.28 5.14
C ARG A 190 -12.83 5.84 4.24
N THR A 191 -13.19 6.30 3.06
CA THR A 191 -12.29 7.08 2.23
C THR A 191 -12.15 8.45 2.87
N HIS A 192 -10.96 8.75 3.41
CA HIS A 192 -10.62 10.12 3.77
C HIS A 192 -10.58 10.94 2.48
N LYS A 193 -11.67 11.68 2.20
CA LYS A 193 -11.61 12.80 1.26
C LYS A 193 -10.69 13.84 1.89
N ASN A 194 -9.43 13.85 1.49
CA ASN A 194 -8.56 15.00 1.72
C ASN A 194 -9.22 16.21 1.04
N GLY A 195 -9.75 17.11 1.86
CA GLY A 195 -10.43 18.30 1.40
C GLY A 195 -9.50 19.16 0.54
N GLN A 196 -9.83 19.26 -0.75
CA GLN A 196 -9.49 20.46 -1.49
C GLN A 196 -10.44 21.57 -1.03
N ARG A 197 -10.04 22.33 -0.01
CA ARG A 197 -10.41 23.74 0.07
C ARG A 197 -9.44 24.49 -0.85
N LEU A 198 -9.83 24.64 -2.11
CA LEU A 198 -9.29 25.69 -2.96
C LEU A 198 -10.24 26.89 -2.86
N ARG A 199 -9.72 27.92 -2.19
CA ARG A 199 -10.06 29.35 -2.20
C ARG A 199 -11.54 29.73 -2.19
#